data_AF-A0A4U9HWZ9-F1
#
_entry.id   AF-A0A4U9HWZ9-F1
#
_cell.length_a   1.000
_cell.length_b   1.000
_cell.length_c   1.000
_cell.angle_alpha   90.00
_cell.angle_beta   90.00
_cell.angle_gamma   90.00
#
_symmetry.space_group_name_H-M   'P 1'
#
loop_
_entity.id
_entity.type
_entity.pdbx_description
1 polymer ?
#
loop_
_entity_poly.entity_id
_entity_poly.type
_entity_poly.pdbx_seq_one_letter_code
_entity_poly.pdbx_strand_id
1 'polypeptide(L)' 'MNPLIIKLGGVLLDSEEALERLFTALDSYRAQYQRPLVIVHGGGCVVDELMKQLSLPV' A
#
# COMPACT_ATOMS: atom_id res chain seq x y z
N MET A 1 4.68 5.64 -22.52
CA MET A 1 4.12 4.66 -21.56
C MET A 1 3.17 5.40 -20.61
N ASN A 2 1.97 4.87 -20.36
CA ASN A 2 0.97 5.48 -19.47
C ASN A 2 0.71 4.56 -18.26
N PRO A 3 1.49 4.66 -17.17
CA PRO A 3 1.35 3.77 -16.02
C PRO A 3 0.01 3.98 -15.30
N LEU A 4 -0.45 2.95 -14.58
CA LEU A 4 -1.53 3.06 -13.60
C LEU A 4 -0.91 3.23 -12.22
N ILE A 5 -1.12 4.39 -11.62
CA ILE A 5 -0.65 4.70 -10.27
C ILE A 5 -1.75 4.32 -9.28
N ILE A 6 -1.39 3.51 -8.27
CA ILE A 6 -2.28 3.05 -7.22
C ILE A 6 -1.75 3.58 -5.89
N LYS A 7 -2.44 4.54 -5.29
CA LYS A 7 -2.09 5.06 -3.97
C LYS A 7 -2.75 4.22 -2.88
N LEU A 8 -1.93 3.51 -2.10
CA LEU A 8 -2.35 2.75 -0.93
C LEU A 8 -2.20 3.59 0.35
N GLY A 9 -3.15 3.49 1.26
CA GLY A 9 -3.10 4.20 2.54
C GLY A 9 -4.25 3.84 3.46
N GLY A 10 -4.25 4.44 4.65
CA GLY A 10 -5.21 4.12 5.71
C GLY A 10 -4.98 2.74 6.32
N VAL A 11 -5.98 2.26 7.03
CA VAL A 11 -6.00 0.96 7.76
C VAL A 11 -5.81 -0.26 6.86
N LEU A 12 -5.81 -0.08 5.54
CA LEU A 12 -5.53 -1.15 4.57
C LEU A 12 -4.16 -1.78 4.84
N LEU A 13 -3.16 -0.99 5.24
CA LEU A 13 -1.81 -1.50 5.52
C LEU A 13 -1.73 -2.34 6.81
N ASP A 14 -2.73 -2.23 7.68
CA ASP A 14 -2.80 -2.93 8.97
C ASP A 14 -3.65 -4.22 8.88
N SER A 15 -4.23 -4.51 7.71
CA SER A 15 -5.06 -5.70 7.46
C SER A 15 -4.38 -6.65 6.48
N GLU A 16 -3.81 -7.72 7.01
CA GLU A 16 -3.16 -8.77 6.21
C GLU A 16 -4.10 -9.35 5.15
N GLU A 17 -5.35 -9.65 5.53
CA GLU A 17 -6.36 -10.19 4.60
C GLU A 17 -6.65 -9.21 3.44
N ALA A 18 -6.75 -7.91 3.73
CA ALA A 18 -7.03 -6.92 2.71
C ALA A 18 -5.83 -6.73 1.76
N LEU A 19 -4.60 -6.81 2.28
CA LEU A 19 -3.39 -6.80 1.48
C LEU A 19 -3.30 -8.04 0.58
N GLU A 20 -3.57 -9.23 1.10
CA GLU A 20 -3.55 -10.48 0.32
C GLU A 20 -4.53 -10.42 -0.85
N ARG A 21 -5.76 -9.97 -0.60
CA ARG A 21 -6.78 -9.77 -1.65
C ARG A 21 -6.36 -8.74 -2.68
N LEU A 22 -5.78 -7.61 -2.24
CA LEU A 22 -5.27 -6.59 -3.13
C LEU A 22 -4.18 -7.15 -4.05
N PHE A 23 -3.15 -7.79 -3.49
CA PHE A 23 -2.04 -8.33 -4.28
C PHE A 23 -2.48 -9.43 -5.24
N THR A 24 -3.46 -10.26 -4.84
CA THR A 24 -4.10 -11.25 -5.73
C THR A 24 -4.79 -10.58 -6.92
N ALA A 25 -5.51 -9.48 -6.69
CA ALA A 25 -6.16 -8.71 -7.76
C ALA A 25 -5.13 -8.02 -8.69
N LEU A 26 -4.04 -7.49 -8.13
CA LEU A 26 -2.96 -6.87 -8.92
C LEU A 26 -2.21 -7.88 -9.78
N ASP A 27 -1.98 -9.09 -9.27
CA ASP A 27 -1.38 -10.19 -10.03
C ASP A 27 -2.30 -10.60 -11.20
N SER A 28 -3.60 -10.77 -10.92
CA SER A 28 -4.61 -11.06 -11.94
C SER A 28 -4.68 -9.98 -13.03
N TYR A 29 -4.55 -8.70 -12.66
CA TYR A 29 -4.48 -7.59 -13.61
C TYR A 29 -3.22 -7.68 -14.47
N ARG A 30 -2.05 -7.93 -13.89
CA ARG A 30 -0.77 -8.04 -14.62
C ARG A 30 -0.75 -9.20 -15.59
N ALA A 31 -1.46 -10.29 -15.30
CA ALA A 31 -1.60 -11.42 -16.21
C ALA A 31 -2.41 -11.07 -17.48
N GLN A 32 -3.36 -10.14 -17.38
CA GLN A 32 -4.29 -9.79 -18.46
C GLN A 32 -3.88 -8.51 -19.22
N TYR A 33 -3.17 -7.60 -18.57
CA TYR A 33 -2.86 -6.28 -19.09
C TYR A 33 -1.36 -5.97 -19.04
N GLN A 34 -0.84 -5.44 -20.14
CA GLN A 34 0.57 -4.99 -20.26
C GLN A 34 0.78 -3.56 -19.72
N ARG A 35 -0.27 -2.90 -19.21
CA ARG A 35 -0.16 -1.54 -18.67
C ARG A 35 0.68 -1.57 -17.40
N PRO A 36 1.79 -0.80 -17.32
CA PRO A 36 2.63 -0.80 -16.13
C PRO A 36 1.86 -0.34 -14.89
N LEU A 37 2.04 -1.03 -13.77
CA LEU A 37 1.52 -0.64 -12.47
C LEU A 37 2.60 0.05 -11.65
N VAL A 38 2.23 1.10 -10.93
CA VAL A 38 3.09 1.79 -9.95
C VAL A 38 2.30 1.91 -8.65
N ILE A 39 2.86 1.38 -7.55
CA ILE A 39 2.27 1.55 -6.22
C ILE A 39 2.95 2.73 -5.55
N VAL A 40 2.15 3.61 -4.95
CA VAL A 40 2.61 4.63 -4.01
C VAL A 40 1.94 4.31 -2.68
N HIS A 41 2.63 4.41 -1.55
CA HIS A 41 2.01 4.22 -0.24
C HIS A 41 2.40 5.35 0.73
N GLY A 42 1.58 5.54 1.77
CA GLY A 42 1.94 6.37 2.91
C GLY A 42 2.57 5.50 4.00
N GLY A 43 2.93 6.09 5.12
CA GLY A 43 3.44 5.36 6.29
C GLY A 43 3.02 5.97 7.61
N GLY A 44 1.98 6.82 7.63
CA GLY A 44 1.59 7.60 8.81
C GLY A 44 1.42 6.75 10.06
N CYS A 45 0.62 5.69 10.00
CA CYS A 45 0.40 4.78 11.15
C CYS A 45 1.71 4.20 11.71
N VAL A 46 2.60 3.73 10.83
CA VAL A 46 3.92 3.16 11.19
C VAL A 46 4.83 4.23 11.79
N VAL A 47 4.80 5.45 11.24
CA VAL A 47 5.56 6.59 11.78
C VAL A 47 5.01 6.97 13.15
N ASP A 48 3.69 7.10 13.31
CA ASP A 48 3.04 7.44 14.58
C ASP A 48 3.35 6.40 15.66
N GLU A 49 3.36 5.12 15.31
CA GLU A 49 3.73 4.03 16.21
C GLU A 49 5.20 4.13 16.64
N LEU A 50 6.11 4.35 15.70
CA LEU A 50 7.54 4.54 16.00
C LEU A 50 7.78 5.77 16.89
N MET A 51 7.13 6.89 16.58
CA MET A 51 7.28 8.13 17.35
C MET A 51 6.78 7.95 18.79
N LYS A 52 5.68 7.22 19.00
CA LYS A 52 5.22 6.82 20.34
C LYS A 52 6.26 5.98 21.08
N GLN A 53 6.86 4.98 20.41
CA GLN A 53 7.91 4.15 21.02
C GLN A 53 9.15 4.96 21.42
N LEU A 54 9.49 5.99 20.64
CA LEU A 54 10.59 6.91 20.91
C LEU A 54 10.25 8.01 21.92
N SER A 55 9.00 8.07 22.41
CA SER A 55 8.49 9.17 23.25
C SER A 55 8.66 10.55 22.61
N LEU A 56 8.52 10.61 21.28
CA LEU A 56 8.59 11.85 20.50
C LEU A 56 7.18 12.32 20.14
N PRO A 57 6.95 13.64 20.00
CA PRO A 57 5.65 14.17 19.61
C PRO A 57 5.28 13.76 18.18
N VAL A 58 3.99 13.48 17.96
CA VAL A 58 3.35 13.19 16.67
C VAL A 58 2.47 14.37 16.27
#